data_AF-A0A958L9Y7-F1
#
_entry.id   AF-A0A958L9Y7-F1
#
_cell.length_a   1.000
_cell.length_b   1.000
_cell.length_c   1.000
_cell.angle_alpha   90.00
_cell.angle_beta   90.00
_cell.angle_gamma   90.00
#
_symmetry.space_group_name_H-M   'P 1'
#
loop_
_entity.id
_entity.type
_entity.pdbx_description
1 polymer ?
#
loop_
_entity_poly.entity_id
_entity_poly.type
_entity_poly.pdbx_seq_one_letter_code
_entity_poly.pdbx_strand_id
1 'polypeptide(L)'
;MKSNKAGLNWVIGAGIVGADIGTSIFYGTGILFPIVGYLAPVFVFTTCLMMWMFKATYQEGLALSPYNGGAYSMILRTIGRRFAVVAGSLTFVSYLATAAVSALSGALYFSSLFDKGLATAIIVILSFVPIFLFGL
;
A
#
# COMPACT_ATOMS: atom_id res chain seq x y z
N MET A 1 16.88 12.57 29.82
CA MET A 1 15.53 12.33 29.26
C MET A 1 15.39 10.85 28.92
N LYS A 2 14.57 10.09 29.66
CA LYS A 2 14.27 8.69 29.35
C LYS A 2 13.47 8.65 28.05
N SER A 3 14.12 8.25 26.95
CA SER A 3 13.44 7.96 25.68
C SER A 3 12.58 6.73 25.91
N ASN A 4 11.28 6.95 26.10
CA ASN A 4 10.29 5.89 26.14
C ASN A 4 10.16 5.36 24.70
N LYS A 5 11.01 4.39 24.34
CA LYS A 5 11.09 3.84 22.98
C LYS A 5 9.87 2.95 22.70
N ALA A 6 8.73 3.56 22.42
CA ALA A 6 7.66 2.93 21.66
C ALA A 6 8.06 2.82 20.17
N GLY A 7 9.25 2.30 19.90
CA GLY A 7 9.73 2.05 18.54
C GLY A 7 9.30 0.67 18.10
N LEU A 8 8.75 0.54 16.89
CA LEU A 8 8.47 -0.76 16.31
C LEU A 8 9.79 -1.54 16.15
N ASN A 9 9.79 -2.81 16.56
CA ASN A 9 10.90 -3.72 16.23
C ASN A 9 10.95 -3.93 14.71
N TRP A 10 12.14 -4.14 14.16
CA TRP A 10 12.37 -4.43 12.74
C TRP A 10 11.44 -5.52 12.20
N VAL A 11 11.20 -6.58 12.97
CA VAL A 11 10.30 -7.68 12.57
C VAL A 11 8.86 -7.18 12.35
N ILE A 12 8.35 -6.35 13.25
CA ILE A 12 6.99 -5.80 13.15
C ILE A 12 6.94 -4.79 12.00
N GLY A 13 7.98 -3.97 11.84
CA GLY A 13 8.07 -3.01 10.72
C GLY A 13 8.09 -3.70 9.36
N ALA A 14 8.90 -4.76 9.22
CA ALA A 14 8.93 -5.61 8.03
C ALA A 14 7.59 -6.31 7.79
N GLY A 15 6.88 -6.71 8.85
CA GLY A 15 5.54 -7.27 8.75
C GLY A 15 4.52 -6.28 8.18
N ILE A 16 4.53 -5.02 8.64
CA ILE A 16 3.62 -3.98 8.14
C ILE A 16 3.91 -3.67 6.67
N VAL A 17 5.17 -3.40 6.32
CA VAL A 17 5.57 -3.09 4.94
C VAL A 17 5.33 -4.29 4.02
N GLY A 18 5.59 -5.51 4.51
CA GLY A 18 5.34 -6.74 3.80
C GLY A 18 3.86 -6.97 3.53
N ALA A 19 2.98 -6.63 4.47
CA ALA A 19 1.53 -6.71 4.27
C ALA A 19 1.05 -5.69 3.23
N ASP A 20 1.52 -4.45 3.29
CA ASP A 20 1.17 -3.38 2.34
C ASP A 20 1.54 -3.74 0.89
N ILE A 21 2.79 -4.13 0.65
CA ILE A 21 3.25 -4.53 -0.70
C ILE A 21 2.68 -5.90 -1.10
N GLY A 22 2.64 -6.85 -0.17
CA GLY A 22 2.23 -8.22 -0.45
C GLY A 22 0.77 -8.34 -0.88
N THR A 23 -0.13 -7.58 -0.25
CA THR A 23 -1.56 -7.55 -0.65
C THR A 23 -1.75 -7.10 -2.10
N SER A 24 -0.94 -6.14 -2.57
CA SER A 24 -0.97 -5.64 -3.95
C SER A 24 -0.62 -6.69 -5.00
N ILE A 25 0.27 -7.62 -4.67
CA ILE A 25 0.65 -8.73 -5.55
C ILE A 25 -0.53 -9.70 -5.72
N PHE A 26 -1.25 -9.99 -4.63
CA PHE A 26 -2.38 -10.93 -4.66
C PHE A 26 -3.55 -10.38 -5.47
N TYR A 27 -4.00 -9.15 -5.23
CA TYR A 27 -5.10 -8.61 -6.02
C TYR A 27 -4.67 -8.21 -7.43
N GLY A 28 -3.42 -7.78 -7.63
CA GLY A 28 -2.92 -7.37 -8.95
C GLY A 28 -2.92 -8.52 -9.95
N THR A 29 -2.51 -9.71 -9.53
CA THR A 29 -2.59 -10.92 -10.39
C THR A 29 -4.03 -11.27 -10.76
N GLY A 30 -4.96 -11.22 -9.81
CA GLY A 30 -6.38 -11.51 -10.04
C GLY A 30 -7.07 -10.51 -10.98
N ILE A 31 -6.73 -9.23 -10.88
CA ILE A 31 -7.27 -8.17 -11.76
C ILE A 31 -6.71 -8.30 -13.19
N LEU A 32 -5.45 -8.71 -13.33
CA LEU A 32 -4.79 -8.83 -14.64
C LEU A 32 -5.17 -10.11 -15.39
N PHE A 33 -5.46 -11.21 -14.69
CA PHE A 33 -5.71 -12.51 -15.31
C PHE A 33 -6.82 -12.49 -16.39
N PRO A 34 -7.98 -11.83 -16.20
CA PRO A 34 -8.99 -11.73 -17.26
C PRO A 34 -8.56 -10.94 -18.50
N ILE A 35 -7.53 -10.09 -18.40
CA ILE A 35 -7.07 -9.19 -19.46
C ILE A 35 -5.92 -9.80 -20.25
N VAL A 36 -4.92 -10.35 -19.56
CA VAL A 36 -3.66 -10.84 -20.14
C VAL A 36 -3.43 -12.34 -19.94
N GLY A 37 -4.36 -13.03 -19.29
CA GLY A 37 -4.29 -14.47 -19.03
C GLY A 37 -3.06 -14.87 -18.21
N TYR A 38 -2.41 -15.95 -18.64
CA TYR A 38 -1.22 -16.51 -18.00
C TYR A 38 0.01 -15.58 -17.99
N LEU A 39 -0.03 -14.45 -18.70
CA LEU A 39 1.03 -13.44 -18.65
C LEU A 39 0.93 -12.52 -17.42
N ALA A 40 -0.17 -12.56 -16.65
CA ALA A 40 -0.37 -11.71 -15.47
C ALA A 40 0.82 -11.70 -14.47
N PRO A 41 1.48 -12.84 -14.15
CA PRO A 41 2.64 -12.84 -13.25
C PRO A 41 3.83 -12.04 -13.79
N VAL A 42 4.01 -11.95 -15.11
CA VAL A 42 5.12 -11.21 -15.73
C VAL A 42 4.97 -9.71 -15.50
N PHE A 43 3.75 -9.18 -15.56
CA PHE A 43 3.46 -7.77 -15.27
C PHE A 43 3.72 -7.46 -13.79
N VAL A 44 3.29 -8.35 -12.89
CA VAL A 44 3.55 -8.20 -11.46
C VAL A 44 5.05 -8.26 -11.16
N PHE A 45 5.79 -9.17 -11.80
CA PHE A 45 7.23 -9.26 -11.67
C PHE A 45 7.94 -7.98 -12.14
N THR A 46 7.48 -7.38 -13.24
CA THR A 46 7.99 -6.09 -13.72
C THR A 46 7.82 -4.99 -12.66
N THR A 47 6.66 -4.92 -12.01
CA THR A 47 6.42 -3.98 -10.91
C THR A 47 7.35 -4.24 -9.71
N CYS A 48 7.54 -5.50 -9.33
CA CYS A 48 8.49 -5.87 -8.28
C CYS A 48 9.93 -5.45 -8.62
N LEU A 49 10.35 -5.61 -9.89
CA LEU A 49 11.67 -5.20 -10.37
C LEU A 49 11.84 -3.67 -10.29
N MET A 50 10.83 -2.90 -10.70
CA MET A 50 10.87 -1.43 -10.57
C MET A 50 11.01 -1.00 -9.10
N MET A 51 10.25 -1.61 -8.19
CA MET A 51 10.37 -1.32 -6.75
C MET A 51 11.76 -1.67 -6.21
N TRP A 52 12.35 -2.77 -6.68
CA TRP A 52 13.71 -3.15 -6.32
C TRP A 52 14.75 -2.12 -6.78
N MET A 53 14.58 -1.53 -7.97
CA MET A 53 15.45 -0.44 -8.46
C MET A 53 15.37 0.81 -7.57
N PHE A 54 14.18 1.14 -7.04
CA PHE A 54 13.99 2.28 -6.13
C PHE A 54 14.57 2.07 -4.73
N LYS A 55 14.93 0.84 -4.36
CA LYS A 55 15.47 0.50 -3.03
C LYS A 55 16.65 1.41 -2.65
N ALA A 56 17.62 1.58 -3.53
CA ALA A 56 18.83 2.36 -3.24
C ALA A 56 18.49 3.83 -2.90
N THR A 57 17.63 4.45 -3.70
CA THR A 57 17.15 5.82 -3.47
C THR A 57 16.40 5.96 -2.14
N TYR A 58 15.58 4.97 -1.77
CA TYR A 58 14.90 4.97 -0.47
C TYR A 58 15.86 4.84 0.70
N GLN A 59 16.90 4.01 0.59
CA GLN A 59 17.92 3.86 1.63
C GLN A 59 18.67 5.16 1.89
N GLU A 60 19.08 5.86 0.83
CA GLU A 60 19.74 7.17 0.93
C GLU A 60 18.80 8.24 1.50
N GLY A 61 17.56 8.29 1.01
CA GLY A 61 16.55 9.24 1.48
C GLY A 61 16.23 9.09 2.98
N LEU A 62 16.11 7.84 3.46
CA LEU A 62 15.88 7.55 4.87
C LEU A 62 17.10 7.86 5.74
N ALA A 63 18.32 7.65 5.24
CA ALA A 63 19.55 8.01 5.95
C ALA A 63 19.67 9.53 6.16
N LEU A 64 19.23 10.33 5.18
CA LEU A 64 19.28 11.79 5.23
C LEU A 64 18.13 12.42 6.03
N SER A 65 16.97 11.78 6.10
CA SER A 65 15.79 12.29 6.79
C SER A 65 15.18 11.23 7.72
N PRO A 66 15.80 10.94 8.87
CA PRO A 66 15.32 9.97 9.85
C PRO A 66 14.11 10.47 10.67
N TYR A 67 13.41 11.49 10.18
CA TYR A 67 12.29 12.13 10.85
C TYR A 67 10.96 11.55 10.37
N ASN A 68 9.94 11.62 11.24
CA ASN A 68 8.58 11.29 10.85
C ASN A 68 8.11 12.16 9.67
N GLY A 69 7.35 11.57 8.75
CA GLY A 69 6.81 12.23 7.55
C GLY A 69 7.42 11.77 6.22
N GLY A 70 8.45 10.92 6.22
CA GLY A 70 8.94 10.22 5.02
C GLY A 70 9.21 11.16 3.83
N ALA A 71 8.61 10.86 2.68
CA ALA A 71 8.78 11.63 1.44
C ALA A 71 8.42 13.12 1.57
N TYR A 72 7.39 13.46 2.37
CA TYR A 72 7.03 14.85 2.63
C TYR A 72 8.18 15.60 3.31
N SER A 73 8.74 15.01 4.37
CA SER A 73 9.85 15.61 5.13
C SER A 73 11.13 15.70 4.31
N MET A 74 11.37 14.75 3.40
CA MET A 74 12.47 14.83 2.43
C MET A 74 12.29 16.01 1.47
N ILE A 75 11.13 16.11 0.81
CA ILE A 75 10.86 17.15 -0.19
C ILE A 75 10.81 18.55 0.43
N LEU A 76 10.29 18.65 1.66
CA LEU A 76 10.24 19.92 2.40
C LEU A 76 11.64 20.49 2.63
N ARG A 77 12.64 19.63 2.82
CA ARG A 77 14.03 20.02 3.11
C ARG A 77 14.88 20.18 1.86
N THR A 78 14.51 19.56 0.73
CA THR A 78 15.29 19.61 -0.52
C THR A 78 14.75 20.62 -1.53
N ILE A 79 13.44 20.65 -1.76
CA ILE A 79 12.80 21.46 -2.82
C ILE A 79 11.99 22.61 -2.23
N GLY A 80 11.32 22.38 -1.09
CA GLY A 80 10.59 23.41 -0.34
C GLY A 80 9.09 23.15 -0.18
N ARG A 81 8.43 24.04 0.56
CA ARG A 81 7.09 23.83 1.13
C ARG A 81 5.99 23.57 0.10
N ARG A 82 5.98 24.29 -1.03
CA ARG A 82 4.93 24.16 -2.05
C ARG A 82 4.90 22.76 -2.65
N PHE A 83 6.07 22.26 -3.06
CA PHE A 83 6.21 20.90 -3.60
C PHE A 83 5.98 19.83 -2.55
N ALA A 84 6.40 20.06 -1.31
CA ALA A 84 6.14 19.13 -0.21
C ALA A 84 4.64 18.93 0.03
N VAL A 85 3.85 20.00 0.07
CA VAL A 85 2.39 19.90 0.26
C VAL A 85 1.73 19.12 -0.87
N VAL A 86 2.10 19.38 -2.13
CA VAL A 86 1.56 18.65 -3.30
C VAL A 86 1.94 17.17 -3.25
N ALA A 87 3.20 16.85 -2.97
CA ALA A 87 3.65 15.47 -2.84
C ALA A 87 2.97 14.76 -1.66
N GLY A 88 2.80 15.44 -0.53
CA GLY A 88 2.08 14.93 0.64
C GLY A 88 0.60 14.66 0.35
N SER A 89 -0.08 15.57 -0.36
CA SER A 89 -1.49 15.37 -0.73
C SER A 89 -1.65 14.21 -1.73
N LEU A 90 -0.77 14.11 -2.72
CA LEU A 90 -0.76 12.97 -3.66
C LEU A 90 -0.51 11.64 -2.94
N THR A 91 0.40 11.63 -1.97
CA THR A 91 0.69 10.44 -1.16
C THR A 91 -0.54 10.04 -0.34
N PHE A 92 -1.24 11.00 0.27
CA PHE A 92 -2.46 10.73 1.01
C PHE A 92 -3.57 10.15 0.12
N VAL A 93 -3.81 10.75 -1.06
CA VAL A 93 -4.78 10.23 -2.03
C VAL A 93 -4.39 8.83 -2.50
N SER A 94 -3.09 8.57 -2.73
CA SER A 94 -2.60 7.25 -3.08
C SER A 94 -2.91 6.21 -2.01
N TYR A 95 -2.71 6.53 -0.72
CA TYR A 95 -3.06 5.61 0.37
C TYR A 95 -4.56 5.32 0.45
N LEU A 96 -5.41 6.34 0.25
CA LEU A 96 -6.86 6.15 0.24
C LEU A 96 -7.30 5.25 -0.93
N ALA A 97 -6.74 5.46 -2.11
CA ALA A 97 -7.01 4.63 -3.27
C ALA A 97 -6.55 3.18 -3.05
N THR A 98 -5.34 2.97 -2.50
CA THR A 98 -4.83 1.63 -2.17
C THR A 98 -5.71 0.94 -1.14
N ALA A 99 -6.15 1.65 -0.09
CA ALA A 99 -7.06 1.11 0.91
C ALA A 99 -8.39 0.65 0.30
N ALA A 100 -9.01 1.49 -0.56
CA ALA A 100 -10.27 1.17 -1.22
C ALA A 100 -10.14 -0.07 -2.13
N VAL A 101 -9.08 -0.15 -2.95
CA VAL A 101 -8.83 -1.30 -3.83
C VAL A 101 -8.55 -2.56 -3.02
N SER A 102 -7.77 -2.45 -1.95
CA SER A 102 -7.44 -3.59 -1.07
C SER A 102 -8.68 -4.14 -0.38
N ALA A 103 -9.54 -3.25 0.13
CA ALA A 103 -10.78 -3.65 0.81
C ALA A 103 -11.79 -4.29 -0.15
N LEU A 104 -11.95 -3.73 -1.35
CA LEU A 104 -12.81 -4.30 -2.39
C LEU A 104 -12.31 -5.67 -2.85
N SER A 105 -11.01 -5.80 -3.09
CA SER A 105 -10.38 -7.06 -3.51
C SER A 105 -10.51 -8.12 -2.42
N GLY A 106 -10.35 -7.75 -1.15
CA GLY A 106 -10.58 -8.63 0.00
C GLY A 106 -12.02 -9.13 0.08
N ALA A 107 -13.01 -8.25 -0.14
CA ALA A 107 -14.43 -8.64 -0.17
C ALA A 107 -14.76 -9.56 -1.35
N LEU A 108 -14.18 -9.32 -2.52
CA LEU A 108 -14.29 -10.20 -3.69
C LEU A 108 -13.67 -11.58 -3.42
N TYR A 109 -12.50 -11.62 -2.79
CA TYR A 109 -11.86 -12.86 -2.38
C TYR A 109 -12.74 -13.62 -1.37
N PHE A 110 -13.31 -12.94 -0.38
CA PHE A 110 -14.22 -13.55 0.58
C PHE A 110 -15.48 -14.11 -0.10
N SER A 111 -16.05 -13.39 -1.07
CA SER A 111 -17.18 -13.85 -1.88
C SER A 111 -16.87 -15.14 -2.65
N SER A 112 -15.63 -15.29 -3.13
CA SER A 112 -15.20 -16.49 -3.87
C SER A 112 -15.16 -17.77 -3.03
N LEU A 113 -15.21 -17.67 -1.71
CA LEU A 113 -15.28 -18.83 -0.81
C LEU A 113 -16.68 -19.49 -0.76
N PHE A 114 -17.70 -18.85 -1.32
CA PHE A 114 -19.07 -19.36 -1.36
C PHE A 114 -19.44 -19.83 -2.77
N ASP A 115 -20.01 -21.04 -2.90
CA ASP A 115 -20.32 -21.68 -4.19
C ASP A 115 -21.19 -20.84 -5.14
N LYS A 116 -22.10 -20.02 -4.59
CA LYS A 116 -22.99 -19.16 -5.39
C LYS A 116 -22.49 -17.71 -5.53
N GLY A 117 -21.37 -17.39 -4.89
CA GLY A 117 -20.93 -16.01 -4.68
C GLY A 117 -21.89 -15.20 -3.81
N LEU A 118 -21.43 -14.04 -3.35
CA LEU A 118 -22.26 -13.05 -2.67
C LEU A 118 -22.83 -12.05 -3.68
N ALA A 119 -24.00 -11.49 -3.37
CA ALA A 119 -24.56 -10.39 -4.14
C ALA A 119 -23.60 -9.19 -4.14
N THR A 120 -23.51 -8.46 -5.26
CA THR A 120 -22.64 -7.28 -5.41
C THR A 120 -22.87 -6.23 -4.32
N ALA A 121 -24.11 -6.02 -3.89
CA ALA A 121 -24.43 -5.14 -2.77
C ALA A 121 -23.74 -5.56 -1.46
N ILE A 122 -23.69 -6.86 -1.17
CA ILE A 122 -23.04 -7.41 0.03
C ILE A 122 -21.52 -7.23 -0.07
N ILE A 123 -20.93 -7.46 -1.25
CA ILE A 123 -19.49 -7.28 -1.49
C ILE A 123 -19.09 -5.81 -1.24
N VAL A 124 -19.88 -4.85 -1.74
CA VAL A 124 -19.65 -3.43 -1.50
C VAL A 124 -19.73 -3.12 0.00
N ILE A 125 -20.78 -3.56 0.69
CA ILE A 125 -20.92 -3.34 2.13
C ILE A 125 -19.74 -3.94 2.92
N LEU A 126 -19.35 -5.18 2.60
CA LEU A 126 -18.21 -5.85 3.23
C LEU A 126 -16.90 -5.08 3.01
N SER A 127 -16.70 -4.48 1.83
CA SER A 127 -15.51 -3.67 1.55
C SER A 127 -15.42 -2.39 2.40
N PHE A 128 -16.55 -1.84 2.86
CA PHE A 128 -16.54 -0.67 3.74
C PHE A 128 -16.19 -1.01 5.19
N VAL A 129 -16.45 -2.24 5.65
CA VAL A 129 -16.20 -2.66 7.04
C VAL A 129 -14.77 -2.36 7.50
N PRO A 130 -13.69 -2.79 6.81
CA PRO A 130 -12.33 -2.50 7.25
C PRO A 130 -11.99 -1.00 7.21
N ILE A 131 -12.57 -0.23 6.28
CA ILE A 131 -12.33 1.21 6.17
C ILE A 131 -12.84 1.92 7.43
N PHE A 132 -14.09 1.66 7.80
CA PHE A 132 -14.69 2.27 9.01
C PHE A 132 -14.09 1.75 10.31
N LEU A 133 -13.75 0.45 10.37
CA LEU A 133 -13.29 -0.19 11.61
C LEU A 133 -11.84 0.19 11.95
N PHE A 134 -10.99 0.38 10.95
CA PHE A 134 -9.59 0.79 11.13
C PHE A 134 -9.35 2.30 11.00
N GLY A 135 -10.40 3.10 10.73
CA GLY A 135 -10.35 4.55 10.81
C GLY A 135 -9.64 5.23 9.64
N LEU A 136 -9.88 4.74 8.42
CA LEU A 136 -9.52 5.42 7.17
C LEU A 136 -10.64 6.38 6.72
#